data_AF-A0A357THU2-F1
#
_entry.id   AF-A0A357THU2-F1
#
_cell.length_a   1.000
_cell.length_b   1.000
_cell.length_c   1.000
_cell.angle_alpha   90.00
_cell.angle_beta   90.00
_cell.angle_gamma   90.00
#
_symmetry.space_group_name_H-M   'P 1'
#
loop_
_entity.id
_entity.type
_entity.pdbx_description
1 polymer ?
#
loop_
_entity_poly.entity_id
_entity_poly.type
_entity_poly.pdbx_seq_one_letter_code
_entity_poly.pdbx_strand_id
1 'polypeptide(L)'
;MTESLLVHEIYLSIQGESTFAGLPCAFVRLTGCDLRCSYCDTVYAFKGGKPMRIDDIVRELENRCDFFGEPGNKLPLVEITGGEPMLQKNVHPLMRHLCD
;
A
#
# COMPACT_ATOMS: atom_id res chain seq x y z
N MET A 1 20.58 5.76 6.04
CA MET A 1 19.49 5.27 6.91
C MET A 1 18.62 4.42 6.03
N THR A 2 18.32 3.18 6.41
CA THR A 2 17.41 2.32 5.66
C THR A 2 15.99 2.87 5.78
N GLU A 3 15.41 3.32 4.67
CA GLU A 3 14.05 3.88 4.65
C GLU A 3 13.03 2.74 4.89
N SER A 4 12.23 2.88 5.95
CA SER A 4 11.25 1.88 6.36
C SER A 4 9.90 2.51 6.65
N LEU A 5 8.84 1.72 6.47
CA LEU A 5 7.46 2.06 6.78
C LEU A 5 6.90 1.04 7.78
N LEU A 6 6.00 1.50 8.64
CA LEU A 6 5.20 0.61 9.49
C LEU A 6 3.97 0.17 8.69
N VAL A 7 4.02 -1.06 8.17
CA VAL A 7 3.00 -1.63 7.29
C VAL A 7 2.04 -2.48 8.12
N HIS A 8 0.75 -2.22 7.98
CA HIS A 8 -0.30 -3.02 8.62
C HIS A 8 -0.52 -4.33 7.85
N GLU A 9 -0.76 -4.24 6.55
CA GLU A 9 -1.02 -5.38 5.68
C GLU A 9 -0.71 -5.04 4.20
N ILE A 10 -0.37 -6.08 3.44
CA ILE A 10 -0.25 -6.04 1.97
C ILE A 10 -1.11 -7.19 1.44
N TYR A 11 -1.99 -6.90 0.48
CA TYR A 11 -2.92 -7.90 -0.09
C TYR A 11 -3.39 -7.52 -1.49
N LEU A 12 -3.90 -8.52 -2.23
CA LEU A 12 -4.50 -8.32 -3.54
C LEU A 12 -6.02 -8.23 -3.40
N SER A 13 -6.64 -7.37 -4.20
CA SER A 13 -8.10 -7.21 -4.20
C SER A 13 -8.60 -6.59 -5.50
N ILE A 14 -9.89 -6.25 -5.51
CA ILE A 14 -10.51 -5.38 -6.50
C ILE A 14 -10.73 -4.01 -5.83
N GLN A 15 -10.35 -2.92 -6.50
CA GLN A 15 -10.60 -1.58 -5.97
C GLN A 15 -12.12 -1.37 -5.85
N GLY A 16 -12.57 -1.00 -4.65
CA GLY A 16 -13.99 -0.86 -4.34
C GLY A 16 -14.55 0.53 -4.60
N GLU A 17 -13.68 1.54 -4.73
CA GLU A 17 -14.08 2.95 -4.69
C GLU A 17 -13.46 3.80 -5.81
N SER A 18 -14.09 4.96 -6.05
CA SER A 18 -13.58 6.02 -6.93
C SER A 18 -13.41 5.60 -8.40
N THR A 19 -12.52 6.29 -9.13
CA THR A 19 -12.32 6.20 -10.58
C THR A 19 -11.90 4.82 -11.07
N PHE A 20 -11.20 4.05 -10.23
CA PHE A 20 -10.67 2.74 -10.59
C PHE A 20 -11.46 1.58 -9.98
N ALA A 21 -12.66 1.85 -9.44
CA ALA A 21 -13.53 0.82 -8.91
C ALA A 21 -13.75 -0.32 -9.95
N GLY A 22 -13.60 -1.56 -9.50
CA GLY A 22 -13.69 -2.77 -10.33
C GLY A 22 -12.36 -3.25 -10.93
N LEU A 23 -11.27 -2.49 -10.81
CA LEU A 23 -9.96 -2.93 -11.30
C LEU A 23 -9.21 -3.78 -10.27
N PRO A 24 -8.50 -4.85 -10.71
CA PRO A 24 -7.54 -5.56 -9.87
C PRO A 24 -6.43 -4.64 -9.37
N CYS A 25 -6.11 -4.70 -8.09
CA CYS A 25 -5.07 -3.89 -7.46
C CYS A 25 -4.39 -4.60 -6.29
N ALA A 26 -3.22 -4.08 -5.92
CA ALA A 26 -2.54 -4.43 -4.67
C ALA A 26 -2.70 -3.29 -3.67
N PHE A 27 -3.10 -3.60 -2.44
CA PHE A 27 -3.17 -2.64 -1.35
C PHE A 27 -1.91 -2.71 -0.50
N VAL A 28 -1.36 -1.54 -0.17
CA VAL A 28 -0.35 -1.37 0.89
C VAL A 28 -0.98 -0.51 1.96
N ARG A 29 -1.48 -1.15 3.03
CA ARG A 29 -2.09 -0.46 4.16
C ARG A 29 -1.01 -0.14 5.19
N LEU A 30 -0.70 1.13 5.42
CA LEU A 30 0.23 1.55 6.46
C LEU A 30 -0.48 1.62 7.83
N THR A 31 0.31 1.76 8.90
CA THR A 31 -0.22 1.90 10.26
C THR A 31 -0.14 3.34 10.73
N GLY A 32 -1.15 3.76 11.49
CA GLY A 32 -1.19 5.05 12.17
C GLY A 32 -1.98 6.11 11.41
N CYS A 33 -2.73 6.92 12.15
CA CYS A 33 -3.51 8.05 11.67
C CYS A 33 -3.51 9.10 12.78
N ASP A 34 -3.45 10.39 12.46
CA ASP A 34 -3.54 11.50 13.41
C ASP A 34 -4.99 11.96 13.65
N LEU A 35 -5.92 11.54 12.79
CA LEU A 35 -7.36 11.75 12.95
C LEU A 35 -8.02 10.64 13.79
N ARG A 36 -9.17 10.97 14.40
CA ARG A 36 -9.99 10.03 15.18
C ARG A 36 -11.46 10.12 14.76
N CYS A 37 -11.68 9.94 13.46
CA CYS A 37 -13.01 9.99 12.86
C CYS A 37 -13.93 8.93 13.49
N SER A 38 -15.09 9.36 14.00
CA SER A 38 -16.09 8.46 14.62
C SER A 38 -16.71 7.46 13.64
N TYR A 39 -16.58 7.74 12.33
CA TYR A 39 -17.14 6.96 11.22
C TYR A 39 -16.08 6.12 10.49
N CYS A 40 -14.87 5.97 11.04
CA CYS A 40 -13.84 5.14 10.43
C CYS A 40 -14.19 3.65 10.57
N ASP A 41 -14.20 2.93 9.46
CA ASP A 41 -14.38 1.47 9.39
C ASP A 41 -13.08 0.69 9.63
N THR A 42 -11.93 1.35 9.49
CA THR A 42 -10.59 0.75 9.53
C THR A 42 -9.80 1.19 10.79
N VAL A 43 -10.48 1.31 11.94
CA VAL A 43 -9.88 1.73 13.23
C VAL A 43 -8.73 0.79 13.65
N TYR A 44 -8.78 -0.47 13.22
CA TYR A 44 -7.75 -1.46 13.52
C TYR A 44 -6.37 -1.09 12.93
N ALA A 45 -6.31 -0.29 11.85
CA ALA A 45 -5.06 0.18 11.25
C ALA A 45 -4.39 1.32 12.04
N PHE A 46 -4.99 1.82 13.13
CA PHE A 46 -4.38 2.86 13.96
C PHE A 46 -3.18 2.37 14.77
N LYS A 47 -3.06 1.05 14.98
CA LYS A 47 -2.02 0.42 15.79
C LYS A 47 -1.56 -0.89 15.16
N GLY A 48 -0.46 -1.45 15.66
CA GLY A 48 0.10 -2.71 15.18
C GLY A 48 1.05 -2.51 14.00
N GLY A 49 0.96 -3.39 13.01
CA GLY A 49 1.85 -3.39 11.85
C GLY A 49 3.27 -3.88 12.14
N LYS A 50 4.05 -3.97 11.07
CA LYS A 50 5.45 -4.43 11.09
C LYS A 50 6.33 -3.41 10.35
N PRO A 51 7.50 -3.06 10.90
CA PRO A 51 8.45 -2.24 10.16
C PRO A 51 8.95 -3.05 8.97
N MET A 52 8.80 -2.51 7.77
CA MET A 52 9.28 -3.10 6.52
C MET A 52 10.15 -2.07 5.80
N ARG A 53 11.28 -2.51 5.25
CA ARG A 53 12.08 -1.66 4.36
C ARG A 53 11.34 -1.48 3.05
N ILE A 54 11.57 -0.37 2.37
CA ILE A 54 10.97 -0.11 1.04
C ILE A 54 11.27 -1.26 0.08
N ASP A 55 12.53 -1.72 0.00
CA ASP A 55 12.91 -2.85 -0.86
C ASP A 55 12.12 -4.14 -0.54
N ASP A 56 11.77 -4.36 0.72
CA ASP A 56 11.00 -5.55 1.14
C ASP A 56 9.52 -5.42 0.75
N ILE A 57 8.97 -4.21 0.82
CA ILE A 57 7.59 -3.94 0.37
C ILE A 57 7.47 -4.16 -1.13
N VAL A 58 8.43 -3.63 -1.90
CA VAL A 58 8.47 -3.77 -3.36
C VAL A 58 8.61 -5.23 -3.75
N ARG A 59 9.55 -5.97 -3.14
CA ARG A 59 9.69 -7.41 -3.35
C ARG A 59 8.43 -8.20 -2.99
N GLU A 60 7.74 -7.82 -1.90
CA GLU A 60 6.48 -8.47 -1.52
C GLU A 60 5.39 -8.25 -2.57
N LEU A 61 5.32 -7.05 -3.17
CA LEU A 61 4.42 -6.77 -4.28
C LEU A 61 4.81 -7.56 -5.54
N GLU A 62 6.10 -7.64 -5.88
CA GLU A 62 6.66 -8.48 -6.96
C GLU A 62 6.36 -9.96 -6.79
N ASN A 63 6.44 -10.48 -5.57
CA ASN A 63 6.13 -11.89 -5.31
C ASN A 63 4.64 -12.22 -5.41
N ARG A 64 3.77 -11.23 -5.21
CA ARG A 64 2.30 -11.40 -5.24
C ARG A 64 1.71 -11.08 -6.61
N CYS A 65 2.38 -10.25 -7.40
CA CYS A 65 1.95 -9.82 -8.71
C CYS A 65 2.86 -10.46 -9.77
N ASP A 66 2.31 -11.25 -10.70
CA ASP A 66 3.10 -11.71 -11.84
C ASP A 66 3.28 -10.58 -12.86
N PHE A 67 4.48 -10.01 -12.91
CA PHE A 67 4.88 -8.94 -13.83
C PHE A 67 5.19 -9.44 -15.25
N PHE A 68 5.24 -10.76 -15.50
CA PHE A 68 5.73 -11.35 -16.75
C PHE A 68 4.64 -11.99 -17.63
N GLY A 69 3.35 -11.78 -17.32
CA GLY A 69 2.26 -12.12 -18.25
C GLY A 69 2.19 -11.13 -19.42
N GLU A 70 1.85 -11.64 -20.62
CA GLU A 70 1.69 -10.98 -21.93
C GLU A 70 1.53 -9.44 -21.97
N PRO A 71 2.05 -8.74 -23.02
CA PRO A 71 1.95 -7.29 -23.16
C PRO A 71 0.50 -6.80 -23.06
N GLY A 72 0.16 -6.20 -21.92
CA GLY A 72 -1.21 -5.78 -21.59
C GLY A 72 -1.65 -6.05 -20.14
N ASN A 73 -0.88 -6.82 -19.35
CA ASN A 73 -1.30 -7.24 -18.01
C ASN A 73 -0.25 -6.98 -16.90
N LYS A 74 0.18 -5.71 -16.76
CA LYS A 74 0.70 -5.24 -15.45
C LYS A 74 -0.47 -5.28 -14.46
N LEU A 75 -0.25 -5.50 -13.17
CA LEU A 75 -1.14 -4.93 -12.15
C LEU A 75 -0.68 -3.49 -11.96
N PRO A 76 -1.26 -2.50 -12.67
CA PRO A 76 -0.71 -1.15 -12.72
C PRO A 76 -1.07 -0.34 -11.46
N LEU A 77 -2.00 -0.88 -10.66
CA LEU A 77 -2.67 -0.15 -9.62
C LEU A 77 -2.21 -0.68 -8.26
N VAL A 78 -1.39 0.12 -7.61
CA VAL A 78 -1.01 -0.05 -6.21
C VAL A 78 -1.70 1.03 -5.40
N GLU A 79 -2.56 0.60 -4.48
CA GLU A 79 -3.33 1.47 -3.60
C GLU A 79 -2.60 1.60 -2.27
N ILE A 80 -1.88 2.71 -2.09
CA ILE A 80 -1.23 3.05 -0.82
C ILE A 80 -2.26 3.76 0.05
N THR A 81 -2.60 3.14 1.19
CA THR A 81 -3.67 3.59 2.08
C THR A 81 -3.30 3.39 3.55
N GLY A 82 -4.18 3.75 4.47
CA GLY A 82 -4.22 3.29 5.87
C GLY A 82 -3.03 3.70 6.76
N GLY A 83 -3.23 3.93 8.07
CA GLY A 83 -4.26 4.86 8.48
C GLY A 83 -4.15 6.11 7.60
N GLU A 84 -3.43 7.14 8.03
CA GLU A 84 -3.06 8.22 7.13
C GLU A 84 -1.69 7.90 6.49
N PRO A 85 -1.63 7.50 5.19
CA PRO A 85 -0.37 7.10 4.57
C PRO A 85 0.68 8.23 4.56
N MET A 86 0.24 9.48 4.45
CA MET A 86 1.13 10.66 4.42
C MET A 86 1.73 10.99 5.78
N LEU A 87 1.27 10.35 6.87
CA LEU A 87 1.83 10.51 8.20
C LEU A 87 3.25 9.91 8.28
N GLN A 88 3.58 8.94 7.44
CA GLN A 88 4.89 8.32 7.39
C GLN A 88 5.72 8.92 6.23
N LYS A 89 6.70 9.78 6.54
CA LYS A 89 7.52 10.50 5.54
C LYS A 89 8.16 9.60 4.48
N ASN A 90 8.50 8.36 4.83
CA ASN A 90 9.10 7.39 3.92
C ASN A 90 8.10 6.83 2.89
N VAL A 91 6.85 7.28 2.88
CA VAL A 91 5.88 6.92 1.84
C VAL A 91 6.24 7.56 0.50
N HIS A 92 6.85 8.76 0.50
CA HIS A 92 7.23 9.42 -0.75
C HIS A 92 8.35 8.68 -1.49
N PRO A 93 9.43 8.22 -0.84
CA PRO A 93 10.39 7.34 -1.50
C PRO A 93 9.78 6.02 -2.00
N LEU A 94 8.84 5.41 -1.26
CA LEU A 94 8.12 4.22 -1.75
C LEU A 94 7.34 4.53 -3.03
N MET A 95 6.55 5.61 -3.03
CA MET A 95 5.78 6.06 -4.20
C MET A 95 6.70 6.31 -5.40
N ARG A 96 7.85 6.96 -5.20
CA ARG A 96 8.83 7.18 -6.26
C ARG A 96 9.33 5.86 -6.83
N HIS A 97 9.72 4.93 -5.96
CA HIS A 97 10.25 3.63 -6.37
C HIS A 97 9.23 2.80 -7.16
N LEU A 98 7.93 2.95 -6.88
CA LEU A 98 6.86 2.25 -7.61
C LEU A 98 6.49 2.92 -8.95
N CYS A 99 6.93 4.16 -9.18
CA CYS A 99 6.68 4.90 -10.42
C CYS A 99 7.84 4.85 -11.43
N ASP A 100 9.04 4.50 -10.98
CA ASP A 100 10.24 4.32 -11.82
C ASP A 100 10.25 2.93 -12.49
#